data_AF-A0A5N6GSQ8-F1
#
_entry.id   AF-A0A5N6GSQ8-F1
#
_cell.length_a   1.000
_cell.length_b   1.000
_cell.length_c   1.000
_cell.angle_alpha   90.00
_cell.angle_beta   90.00
_cell.angle_gamma   90.00
#
_symmetry.space_group_name_H-M   'P 1'
#
loop_
_entity.id
_entity.type
_entity.pdbx_description
1 polymer ?
#
loop_
_entity_poly.entity_id
_entity_poly.type
_entity_poly.pdbx_seq_one_letter_code
_entity_poly.pdbx_strand_id
1 'polypeptide(L)'
;MAMIVGIIAKYDTKSLHPRLAALDPATLSQVTKGDTVSIAVPEGPFLRELGRLCDEGPEGMLMFGTSANLTGQGQRFRIEDIEPRVIDAVDLVVDYGLQKWQVYRRGGVNFDAENMKVLRKGAGYEVFRDRMLRWFPNLLKDAGVSLEEDPDFQISEPGMPAT
;
A
#
# COMPACT_ATOMS: atom_id res chain seq x y z
N MET A 1 6.26 9.77 -6.77
CA MET A 1 5.79 8.63 -5.96
C MET A 1 5.55 7.43 -6.87
N ALA A 2 6.12 6.26 -6.62
CA ALA A 2 5.73 5.07 -7.36
C ALA A 2 4.45 4.45 -6.76
N MET A 3 3.94 3.41 -7.41
CA MET A 3 2.77 2.67 -6.95
C MET A 3 3.07 2.00 -5.60
N ILE A 4 2.12 2.08 -4.66
CA ILE A 4 2.22 1.40 -3.37
C ILE A 4 1.40 0.12 -3.43
N VAL A 5 2.04 -0.99 -3.03
CA VAL A 5 1.36 -2.28 -2.81
C VAL A 5 1.45 -2.60 -1.32
N GLY A 6 0.30 -2.77 -0.67
CA GLY A 6 0.20 -3.34 0.67
C GLY A 6 0.21 -4.86 0.59
N ILE A 7 1.28 -5.47 1.08
CA ILE A 7 1.37 -6.93 1.21
C ILE A 7 0.83 -7.29 2.59
N ILE A 8 -0.21 -8.11 2.62
CA ILE A 8 -0.89 -8.57 3.82
C ILE A 8 -0.48 -10.02 4.03
N ALA A 9 0.11 -10.29 5.19
CA ALA A 9 0.58 -11.62 5.55
C ALA A 9 0.45 -11.83 7.06
N LYS A 10 0.62 -13.08 7.48
CA LYS A 10 0.65 -13.40 8.90
C LYS A 10 1.90 -12.87 9.57
N TYR A 11 1.77 -12.50 10.84
CA TYR A 11 2.91 -12.27 11.73
C TYR A 11 2.89 -13.28 12.88
N ASP A 12 4.04 -13.53 13.49
CA ASP A 12 4.13 -14.43 14.63
C ASP A 12 3.52 -13.77 15.87
N THR A 13 2.33 -14.21 16.25
CA THR A 13 1.58 -13.70 17.40
C THR A 13 2.12 -14.20 18.74
N LYS A 14 2.97 -15.24 18.75
CA LYS A 14 3.55 -15.84 19.96
C LYS A 14 4.93 -15.28 20.25
N SER A 15 5.71 -15.05 19.21
CA SER A 15 7.05 -14.46 19.27
C SER A 15 7.12 -13.25 18.36
N LEU A 16 6.55 -12.14 18.83
CA LEU A 16 6.51 -10.88 18.07
C LEU A 16 7.92 -10.46 17.63
N HIS A 17 8.03 -9.93 16.41
CA HIS A 17 9.22 -9.23 15.97
C HIS A 17 9.52 -8.08 16.96
N PRO A 18 10.79 -7.81 17.33
CA PRO A 18 11.13 -6.80 18.35
C PRO A 18 10.45 -5.44 18.13
N ARG A 19 10.37 -5.00 16.87
CA ARG A 19 9.68 -3.74 16.52
C ARG A 19 8.16 -3.75 16.73
N LEU A 20 7.51 -4.90 16.59
CA LEU A 20 6.08 -5.04 16.91
C LEU A 20 5.88 -5.17 18.43
N ALA A 21 6.81 -5.83 19.12
CA ALA A 21 6.79 -5.98 20.57
C ALA A 21 6.97 -4.65 21.33
N ALA A 22 7.61 -3.66 20.70
CA ALA A 22 7.78 -2.33 21.27
C ALA A 22 6.50 -1.48 21.25
N LEU A 23 5.47 -1.89 20.48
CA LEU A 23 4.20 -1.16 20.41
C LEU A 23 3.37 -1.43 21.65
N ASP A 24 2.67 -0.40 22.13
CA ASP A 24 1.64 -0.60 23.13
C ASP A 24 0.46 -1.41 22.55
N PRO A 25 -0.34 -2.10 23.39
CA PRO A 25 -1.44 -2.95 22.92
C PRO A 25 -2.48 -2.23 22.06
N ALA A 26 -2.76 -0.94 22.34
CA ALA A 26 -3.74 -0.18 21.59
C ALA A 26 -3.20 0.13 20.18
N THR A 27 -1.94 0.52 20.06
CA THR A 27 -1.28 0.73 18.76
C THR A 27 -1.20 -0.58 17.97
N LEU A 28 -0.77 -1.69 18.59
CA LEU A 28 -0.70 -2.99 17.93
C LEU A 28 -2.08 -3.42 17.38
N SER A 29 -3.15 -3.20 18.14
CA SER A 29 -4.52 -3.54 17.72
C SER A 29 -5.02 -2.70 16.53
N GLN A 30 -4.51 -1.48 16.37
CA GLN A 30 -4.90 -0.60 15.25
C GLN A 30 -4.15 -0.91 13.95
N VAL A 31 -2.97 -1.55 14.05
CA VAL A 31 -2.09 -1.83 12.90
C VAL A 31 -2.13 -3.29 12.46
N THR A 32 -2.90 -4.13 13.15
CA THR A 32 -3.08 -5.56 12.85
C THR A 32 -4.55 -5.92 12.65
N LYS A 33 -4.82 -7.03 11.97
CA LYS A 33 -6.16 -7.63 11.87
C LYS A 33 -6.06 -9.13 12.10
N GLY A 34 -6.48 -9.58 13.27
CA GLY A 34 -6.27 -10.98 13.68
C GLY A 34 -4.77 -11.27 13.77
N ASP A 35 -4.32 -12.31 13.06
CA ASP A 35 -2.92 -12.69 12.96
C ASP A 35 -2.19 -12.05 11.76
N THR A 36 -2.79 -11.04 11.10
CA THR A 36 -2.21 -10.40 9.91
C THR A 36 -1.78 -8.95 10.13
N VAL A 37 -0.75 -8.55 9.39
CA VAL A 37 -0.26 -7.17 9.26
C VAL A 37 -0.15 -6.81 7.78
N SER A 38 -0.38 -5.54 7.44
CA SER A 38 -0.13 -5.03 6.09
C SER A 38 1.15 -4.21 6.07
N ILE A 39 2.10 -4.62 5.23
CA ILE A 39 3.33 -3.86 4.99
C ILE A 39 3.19 -3.21 3.62
N ALA A 40 3.19 -1.88 3.60
CA ALA A 40 3.34 -1.14 2.36
C ALA A 40 4.76 -1.38 1.82
N VAL A 41 4.87 -1.79 0.56
CA VAL A 41 6.13 -1.83 -0.18
C VAL A 41 6.16 -0.56 -1.04
N PRO A 42 6.71 0.55 -0.51
CA PRO A 42 6.79 1.77 -1.28
C PRO A 42 7.94 1.70 -2.27
N GLU A 43 7.74 2.32 -3.42
CA GLU A 43 8.82 2.63 -4.34
C GLU A 43 8.89 4.17 -4.46
N GLY A 44 10.03 4.76 -4.07
CA GLY A 44 10.24 6.21 -4.16
C GLY A 44 11.36 6.73 -3.26
N PRO A 45 12.06 7.82 -3.65
CA PRO A 45 13.16 8.37 -2.87
C PRO A 45 12.77 8.81 -1.45
N PHE A 46 11.62 9.46 -1.30
CA PHE A 46 11.14 9.94 0.01
C PHE A 46 10.90 8.79 0.99
N LEU A 47 10.10 7.79 0.61
CA LEU A 47 9.77 6.66 1.49
C LEU A 47 10.98 5.75 1.74
N ARG A 48 11.94 5.68 0.81
CA ARG A 48 13.21 4.99 1.02
C ARG A 48 14.05 5.69 2.10
N GLU A 49 14.19 7.00 1.98
CA GLU A 49 14.96 7.78 2.96
C GLU A 49 14.29 7.78 4.33
N LEU A 50 12.97 7.93 4.36
CA LEU A 50 12.19 7.83 5.59
C LEU A 50 12.33 6.44 6.24
N GLY A 51 12.30 5.37 5.45
CA GLY A 51 12.58 4.01 5.91
C GLY A 51 13.99 3.87 6.51
N ARG A 52 15.02 4.40 5.83
CA ARG A 52 16.40 4.42 6.35
C ARG A 52 16.49 5.13 7.70
N LEU A 53 15.88 6.30 7.82
CA LEU A 53 15.85 7.07 9.08
C LEU A 53 15.12 6.32 10.20
N CYS A 54 14.01 5.64 9.87
CA CYS A 54 13.29 4.80 10.81
C CYS A 54 14.16 3.62 11.28
N ASP A 55 14.90 2.99 10.37
CA ASP A 55 15.77 1.85 10.64
C ASP A 55 17.00 2.23 11.50
N GLU A 56 17.57 3.42 11.29
CA GLU A 56 18.73 3.92 12.04
C GLU A 56 18.40 4.38 13.46
N GLY A 57 17.11 4.54 13.79
CA GLY A 57 16.67 4.83 15.15
C GLY A 57 17.13 3.75 16.13
N PRO A 58 17.45 4.08 17.40
CA PRO A 58 18.01 3.14 18.38
C PRO A 58 17.22 1.83 18.56
N GLU A 59 15.90 1.87 18.37
CA GLU A 59 14.99 0.72 18.50
C GLU A 59 14.36 0.29 17.16
N GLY A 60 14.70 0.97 16.04
CA GLY A 60 14.05 0.80 14.75
C GLY A 60 12.58 1.22 14.78
N MET A 61 12.30 2.46 14.38
CA MET A 61 10.94 3.01 14.39
C MET A 61 10.05 2.33 13.34
N LEU A 62 8.80 2.02 13.69
CA LEU A 62 7.78 1.65 12.71
C LEU A 62 6.97 2.88 12.31
N MET A 63 6.80 3.06 11.00
CA MET A 63 5.91 4.07 10.47
C MET A 63 4.60 3.43 10.05
N PHE A 64 3.49 3.95 10.59
CA PHE A 64 2.15 3.60 10.18
C PHE A 64 1.51 4.78 9.44
N GLY A 65 0.79 4.48 8.37
CA GLY A 65 0.15 5.50 7.56
C GLY A 65 -1.22 5.04 7.10
N THR A 66 -2.22 5.88 7.33
CA THR A 66 -3.50 5.81 6.61
C THR A 66 -3.53 6.93 5.58
N SER A 67 -4.56 6.95 4.73
CA SER A 67 -4.72 8.05 3.79
C SER A 67 -5.00 9.36 4.54
N ALA A 68 -4.32 10.44 4.15
CA ALA A 68 -4.41 11.76 4.81
C ALA A 68 -5.73 12.46 4.46
N ASN A 69 -6.82 11.99 5.06
CA ASN A 69 -8.18 12.48 4.84
C ASN A 69 -9.08 12.14 6.02
N LEU A 70 -10.26 12.72 6.04
CA LEU A 70 -11.31 12.32 6.98
C LEU A 70 -11.87 10.95 6.62
N THR A 71 -12.09 10.13 7.64
CA THR A 71 -12.65 8.78 7.49
C THR A 71 -13.86 8.77 6.56
N GLY A 72 -13.83 7.91 5.55
CA GLY A 72 -14.93 7.73 4.59
C GLY A 72 -14.97 8.74 3.43
N GLN A 73 -14.09 9.75 3.37
CA GLN A 73 -14.12 10.78 2.32
C GLN A 73 -13.29 10.48 1.07
N GLY A 74 -12.65 9.31 1.04
CA GLY A 74 -11.72 8.93 -0.03
C GLY A 74 -10.38 9.65 0.06
N GLN A 75 -9.41 9.16 -0.70
CA GLN A 75 -8.04 9.67 -0.67
C GLN A 75 -7.93 11.05 -1.35
N ARG A 76 -7.10 11.92 -0.78
CA ARG A 76 -6.68 13.19 -1.38
C ARG A 76 -5.36 13.02 -2.13
N PHE A 77 -5.19 13.78 -3.21
CA PHE A 77 -4.04 13.63 -4.12
C PHE A 77 -3.11 14.84 -4.16
N ARG A 78 -3.45 15.90 -3.43
CA ARG A 78 -2.64 17.10 -3.19
C ARG A 78 -3.12 17.76 -1.91
N ILE A 79 -2.32 18.66 -1.36
CA ILE A 79 -2.59 19.27 -0.04
C ILE A 79 -3.83 20.14 -0.06
N GLU A 80 -4.08 20.86 -1.15
CA GLU A 80 -5.22 21.77 -1.28
C GLU A 80 -6.57 21.05 -1.20
N ASP A 81 -6.59 19.73 -1.40
CA ASP A 81 -7.79 18.91 -1.29
C ASP A 81 -7.93 18.27 0.11
N ILE A 82 -6.94 18.40 1.00
CA ILE A 82 -6.97 17.88 2.38
C ILE A 82 -7.81 18.80 3.24
N GLU A 83 -8.67 18.21 4.08
CA GLU A 83 -9.53 18.99 4.95
C GLU A 83 -8.71 19.76 6.00
N PRO A 84 -8.98 21.07 6.23
CA PRO A 84 -8.17 21.89 7.14
C PRO A 84 -7.96 21.26 8.51
N ARG A 85 -9.01 20.64 9.08
CA ARG A 85 -8.93 19.97 10.38
C ARG A 85 -7.91 18.81 10.45
N VAL A 86 -7.54 18.23 9.31
CA VAL A 86 -6.47 17.22 9.24
C VAL A 86 -5.11 17.90 9.24
N ILE A 87 -4.95 18.95 8.44
CA ILE A 87 -3.71 19.75 8.36
C ILE A 87 -3.39 20.39 9.71
N ASP A 88 -4.40 20.93 10.39
CA ASP A 88 -4.26 21.59 11.68
C ASP A 88 -3.91 20.61 12.83
N ALA A 89 -4.06 19.30 12.60
CA ALA A 89 -3.87 18.25 13.60
C ALA A 89 -2.52 17.52 13.48
N VAL A 90 -1.62 17.96 12.59
CA VAL A 90 -0.33 17.29 12.35
C VAL A 90 0.85 18.23 12.59
N ASP A 91 1.96 17.66 13.07
CA ASP A 91 3.21 18.41 13.31
C ASP A 91 3.99 18.73 12.02
N LEU A 92 3.78 17.93 10.96
CA LEU A 92 4.54 18.03 9.71
C LEU A 92 3.64 17.77 8.51
N VAL A 93 3.75 18.66 7.53
CA VAL A 93 3.16 18.50 6.20
C VAL A 93 4.28 18.51 5.16
N VAL A 94 4.27 17.52 4.26
CA VAL A 94 5.27 17.39 3.20
C VAL A 94 4.59 17.55 1.84
N ASP A 95 4.85 18.67 1.17
CA ASP A 95 4.24 18.99 -0.12
C ASP A 95 5.14 18.64 -1.31
N TYR A 96 4.68 17.71 -2.14
CA TYR A 96 5.30 17.37 -3.43
C TYR A 96 4.36 17.70 -4.61
N GLY A 97 3.31 18.49 -4.38
CA GLY A 97 2.26 18.79 -5.34
C GLY A 97 1.38 17.59 -5.66
N LEU A 98 0.84 17.58 -6.87
CA LEU A 98 -0.12 16.56 -7.32
C LEU A 98 0.51 15.16 -7.41
N GLN A 99 -0.12 14.19 -6.74
CA GLN A 99 0.33 12.81 -6.69
C GLN A 99 0.25 12.15 -8.09
N LYS A 100 1.34 11.50 -8.52
CA LYS A 100 1.52 10.92 -9.86
C LYS A 100 0.38 10.01 -10.35
N TRP A 101 -0.24 9.26 -9.46
CA TRP A 101 -1.26 8.25 -9.73
C TRP A 101 -2.69 8.76 -9.47
N GLN A 102 -2.88 10.07 -9.36
CA GLN A 102 -4.20 10.67 -9.10
C GLN A 102 -5.26 10.28 -10.12
N VAL A 103 -4.86 10.00 -11.37
CA VAL A 103 -5.77 9.65 -12.48
C VAL A 103 -6.61 8.41 -12.17
N TYR A 104 -6.11 7.50 -11.32
CA TYR A 104 -6.84 6.30 -10.91
C TYR A 104 -7.91 6.61 -9.85
N ARG A 105 -7.81 7.74 -9.14
CA ARG A 105 -8.68 8.15 -8.02
C ARG A 105 -8.84 7.06 -6.95
N ARG A 106 -7.81 6.24 -6.76
CA ARG A 106 -7.78 5.08 -5.87
C ARG A 106 -6.49 5.08 -5.03
N GLY A 107 -6.54 4.41 -3.87
CA GLY A 107 -5.35 4.12 -3.07
C GLY A 107 -4.53 2.95 -3.63
N GLY A 108 -3.54 2.49 -2.87
CA GLY A 108 -2.66 1.38 -3.29
C GLY A 108 -3.37 0.03 -3.40
N VAL A 109 -2.75 -0.90 -4.12
CA VAL A 109 -3.20 -2.30 -4.21
C VAL A 109 -3.03 -2.96 -2.84
N ASN A 110 -4.04 -3.71 -2.37
CA ASN A 110 -3.89 -4.57 -1.20
C ASN A 110 -3.90 -6.02 -1.65
N PHE A 111 -2.83 -6.74 -1.35
CA PHE A 111 -2.61 -8.11 -1.77
C PHE A 111 -2.40 -9.01 -0.56
N ASP A 112 -3.29 -9.99 -0.41
CA ASP A 112 -3.17 -11.07 0.56
C ASP A 112 -2.19 -12.11 0.02
N ALA A 113 -1.00 -12.16 0.61
CA ALA A 113 0.07 -13.06 0.19
C ALA A 113 -0.17 -14.51 0.63
N GLU A 114 -0.96 -14.75 1.67
CA GLU A 114 -1.27 -16.10 2.15
C GLU A 114 -2.18 -16.82 1.15
N ASN A 115 -3.17 -16.10 0.64
CA ASN A 115 -4.19 -16.64 -0.27
C ASN A 115 -3.97 -16.24 -1.73
N MET A 116 -2.86 -15.55 -2.02
CA MET A 116 -2.53 -15.00 -3.33
C MET A 116 -3.65 -14.16 -3.96
N LYS A 117 -4.39 -13.43 -3.12
CA LYS A 117 -5.64 -12.74 -3.50
C LYS A 117 -5.50 -11.24 -3.45
N VAL A 118 -6.00 -10.57 -4.48
CA VAL A 118 -6.13 -9.10 -4.47
C VAL A 118 -7.37 -8.74 -3.68
N LEU A 119 -7.19 -8.08 -2.54
CA LEU A 119 -8.29 -7.60 -1.69
C LEU A 119 -8.80 -6.23 -2.14
N ARG A 120 -7.93 -5.43 -2.78
CA ARG A 120 -8.30 -4.14 -3.38
C ARG A 120 -7.48 -3.90 -4.64
N LYS A 121 -8.17 -3.73 -5.77
CA LYS A 121 -7.58 -3.21 -7.01
C LYS A 121 -7.33 -1.71 -6.83
N GLY A 122 -6.06 -1.36 -6.62
CA GLY A 122 -5.61 0.01 -6.37
C GLY A 122 -5.17 0.75 -7.64
N ALA A 123 -4.56 1.91 -7.46
CA ALA A 123 -3.90 2.63 -8.54
C ALA A 123 -2.76 1.79 -9.13
N GLY A 124 -2.71 1.69 -10.47
CA GLY A 124 -1.71 0.90 -11.19
C GLY A 124 -1.90 -0.63 -11.07
N TYR A 125 -3.09 -1.10 -10.70
CA TYR A 125 -3.36 -2.54 -10.52
C TYR A 125 -3.02 -3.36 -11.76
N GLU A 126 -3.25 -2.84 -12.95
CA GLU A 126 -2.90 -3.47 -14.23
C GLU A 126 -1.39 -3.75 -14.35
N VAL A 127 -0.55 -2.86 -13.83
CA VAL A 127 0.91 -3.05 -13.78
C VAL A 127 1.28 -4.11 -12.75
N PHE A 128 0.65 -4.07 -11.57
CA PHE A 128 0.84 -5.12 -10.56
C PHE A 128 0.44 -6.50 -11.11
N ARG A 129 -0.72 -6.58 -11.78
CA ARG A 129 -1.23 -7.81 -12.39
C ARG A 129 -0.27 -8.36 -13.45
N ASP A 130 0.19 -7.53 -14.39
CA ASP A 130 1.15 -7.96 -15.42
C ASP A 130 2.42 -8.56 -14.78
N ARG A 131 2.97 -7.89 -13.76
CA ARG A 131 4.16 -8.38 -13.05
C ARG A 131 3.91 -9.70 -12.32
N MET A 132 2.76 -9.84 -11.65
CA MET A 132 2.40 -11.09 -10.96
C MET A 132 2.25 -12.26 -11.94
N LEU A 133 1.56 -12.05 -13.06
CA LEU A 133 1.38 -13.08 -14.09
C LEU A 133 2.68 -13.45 -14.79
N ARG A 134 3.57 -12.46 -15.02
CA ARG A 134 4.83 -12.67 -15.73
C ARG A 134 5.91 -13.31 -14.88
N TRP A 135 6.05 -12.89 -13.63
CA TRP A 135 7.19 -13.28 -12.78
C TRP A 135 6.84 -14.29 -11.70
N PHE A 136 5.57 -14.37 -11.28
CA PHE A 136 5.12 -15.28 -10.23
C PHE A 136 3.96 -16.22 -10.65
N PRO A 137 3.93 -16.75 -11.89
CA PRO A 137 2.81 -17.56 -12.36
C PRO A 137 2.60 -18.84 -11.55
N ASN A 138 3.69 -19.43 -11.04
CA ASN A 138 3.63 -20.66 -10.25
C ASN A 138 2.93 -20.43 -8.91
N LEU A 139 3.16 -19.30 -8.25
CA LEU A 139 2.51 -18.99 -6.96
C LEU A 139 0.98 -18.85 -7.13
N LEU A 140 0.53 -18.25 -8.23
CA LEU A 140 -0.89 -18.14 -8.55
C LEU A 140 -1.50 -19.51 -8.86
N LYS A 141 -0.78 -20.33 -9.64
CA LYS A 141 -1.20 -21.69 -9.99
C LYS A 141 -1.32 -22.58 -8.75
N ASP A 142 -0.32 -22.56 -7.87
CA ASP A 142 -0.28 -23.39 -6.66
C ASP A 142 -1.40 -23.01 -5.69
N ALA A 143 -1.73 -21.72 -5.60
CA ALA A 143 -2.88 -21.22 -4.84
C ALA A 143 -4.23 -21.46 -5.55
N GLY A 144 -4.24 -21.92 -6.80
CA GLY A 144 -5.46 -22.15 -7.58
C GLY A 144 -6.25 -20.87 -7.88
N VAL A 145 -5.58 -19.72 -7.94
CA VAL A 145 -6.20 -18.40 -8.14
C VAL A 145 -5.80 -17.78 -9.47
N SER A 146 -6.65 -16.91 -9.99
CA SER A 146 -6.35 -16.05 -11.12
C SER A 146 -6.49 -14.57 -10.71
N LEU A 147 -5.76 -13.70 -11.40
CA LEU A 147 -5.88 -12.26 -11.24
C LEU A 147 -6.72 -11.71 -12.40
N GLU A 148 -7.95 -11.30 -12.09
CA GLU A 148 -8.86 -10.68 -13.04
C GLU A 148 -8.39 -9.29 -13.46
N GLU A 149 -8.81 -8.81 -14.63
CA GLU A 149 -8.51 -7.43 -15.04
C GLU A 149 -9.25 -6.41 -14.20
N ASP A 150 -8.71 -5.19 -14.16
CA ASP A 150 -9.49 -4.05 -13.69
C ASP A 150 -10.57 -3.73 -14.71
N PRO A 151 -11.86 -3.64 -14.35
CA PRO A 151 -12.89 -3.25 -15.31
C PRO A 151 -12.65 -1.85 -15.88
N ASP A 152 -12.03 -0.96 -15.10
CA ASP A 152 -11.82 0.45 -15.48
C ASP A 152 -10.46 0.69 -16.18
N PHE A 153 -9.52 -0.25 -16.07
CA PHE A 153 -8.14 -0.12 -16.58
C PHE A 153 -7.68 -1.44 -17.20
N GLN A 154 -8.34 -1.85 -18.28
CA GLN A 154 -8.02 -3.06 -19.03
C GLN A 154 -6.78 -2.85 -19.90
N ILE A 155 -5.92 -3.86 -19.97
CA ILE A 155 -4.74 -3.86 -20.85
C ILE A 155 -4.94 -4.76 -22.07
N SER A 156 -6.08 -5.46 -22.13
CA SER A 156 -6.43 -6.38 -23.18
C SER A 156 -7.57 -5.82 -24.05
N GLU A 157 -7.30 -4.76 -24.84
CA GLU A 157 -8.11 -4.50 -26.04
C GLU A 157 -7.38 -4.95 -27.31
N PRO A 158 -8.07 -5.68 -28.22
CA PRO A 158 -7.54 -6.05 -29.53
C PRO A 158 -7.57 -4.84 -30.49
N GLY A 159 -6.39 -4.54 -31.06
CA GLY A 159 -6.30 -3.81 -32.33
C GLY A 159 -6.27 -2.28 -32.23
N MET A 160 -5.10 -1.72 -31.90
CA MET A 160 -4.65 -0.45 -32.45
C MET A 160 -3.16 -0.59 -32.80
N PRO A 161 -2.75 -0.37 -34.07
CA PRO A 161 -1.35 -0.42 -34.45
C PRO A 161 -0.62 0.78 -33.86
N ALA A 162 0.61 0.56 -33.42
CA ALA A 162 1.53 1.65 -33.12
C ALA A 162 1.70 2.52 -34.37
N THR A 163 1.43 3.82 -34.24
CA THR A 163 1.92 4.86 -35.17
C THR A 163 3.27 5.36 -34.70
#